data_AF-A0A5Q8CPC1-F1
#
_entry.id   AF-A0A5Q8CPC1-F1
#
_cell.length_a   1.000
_cell.length_b   1.000
_cell.length_c   1.000
_cell.angle_alpha   90.00
_cell.angle_beta   90.00
_cell.angle_gamma   90.00
#
_symmetry.space_group_name_H-M   'P 1'
#
loop_
_entity.id
_entity.type
_entity.pdbx_description
1 polymer ?
#
loop_
_entity_poly.entity_id
_entity_poly.type
_entity_poly.pdbx_seq_one_letter_code
_entity_poly.pdbx_strand_id
1 'polypeptide(L)' 'MSTMNISLPDSLKHFVDQQVTERGYGTSSEYVRELIRHDQDRQRLRGLLLEGASSAPGAPVGDDYFAALRKRALGQ' A
#
# COMPACT_ATOMS: atom_id res chain seq x y z
N MET A 1 5.78 16.75 16.06
CA MET A 1 6.10 16.33 14.68
C MET A 1 7.59 16.55 14.47
N SER A 2 8.32 15.57 13.96
CA SER A 2 9.72 15.78 13.56
C SER A 2 9.77 16.35 12.16
N THR A 3 10.63 17.36 11.94
CA THR A 3 10.82 17.99 10.64
C THR A 3 11.89 17.26 9.83
N MET A 4 11.67 17.11 8.52
CA MET A 4 12.65 16.56 7.58
C MET A 4 12.89 17.59 6.48
N ASN A 5 14.15 17.97 6.29
CA ASN A 5 14.56 18.88 5.21
C ASN A 5 15.10 18.06 4.04
N ILE A 6 14.63 18.36 2.82
CA ILE A 6 15.04 17.68 1.59
C ILE A 6 15.40 18.74 0.56
N SER A 7 16.61 18.68 0.03
CA SER A 7 17.02 19.51 -1.12
C SER A 7 16.66 18.79 -2.41
N LEU A 8 15.97 19.50 -3.31
CA LEU A 8 15.55 18.98 -4.60
C LEU A 8 16.14 19.85 -5.73
N PRO A 9 16.61 19.26 -6.84
CA PRO A 9 16.83 19.99 -8.08
C PRO A 9 15.53 20.68 -8.55
N ASP A 10 15.67 21.79 -9.28
CA ASP A 10 14.52 22.58 -9.75
C ASP A 10 13.49 21.74 -10.52
N SER A 11 13.94 20.79 -11.33
CA SER A 11 13.07 19.88 -12.08
C SER A 11 12.15 19.04 -11.18
N LEU A 12 12.68 18.51 -10.07
CA LEU A 12 11.90 17.74 -9.11
C LEU A 12 10.98 18.64 -8.28
N LYS A 13 11.43 19.86 -7.95
CA LYS A 13 10.56 20.83 -7.28
C LYS A 13 9.35 21.17 -8.16
N HIS A 14 9.56 21.49 -9.44
CA HIS A 14 8.48 21.77 -10.38
C HIS A 14 7.50 20.60 -10.52
N PHE A 15 8.02 19.37 -10.62
CA PHE A 15 7.17 18.18 -10.65
C PHE A 15 6.31 18.07 -9.38
N VAL A 16 6.88 18.26 -8.19
CA VAL A 16 6.13 18.22 -6.93
C VAL A 16 5.05 19.32 -6.89
N ASP A 17 5.38 20.54 -7.29
CA ASP A 17 4.41 21.66 -7.31
C ASP A 17 3.23 21.36 -8.25
N GLN A 18 3.50 20.75 -9.41
CA GLN A 18 2.46 20.30 -10.33
C GLN A 18 1.57 19.23 -9.69
N GLN A 19 2.16 18.22 -9.03
CA GLN A 19 1.38 17.17 -8.36
C GLN A 19 0.54 17.71 -7.21
N VAL A 20 1.04 18.69 -6.47
CA VAL A 20 0.29 19.38 -5.42
C VAL A 20 -0.95 20.05 -6.00
N THR A 21 -0.79 20.77 -7.12
CA THR A 21 -1.88 21.49 -7.78
C THR A 21 -2.91 20.54 -8.40
N GLU A 22 -2.46 19.59 -9.21
CA GLU A 22 -3.33 18.69 -9.99
C GLU A 22 -4.13 17.72 -9.10
N ARG A 23 -3.54 17.30 -7.98
CA ARG A 23 -4.16 16.33 -7.07
C ARG A 23 -4.77 16.98 -5.82
N GLY A 24 -4.75 18.31 -5.74
CA GLY A 24 -5.41 19.08 -4.68
C GLY A 24 -4.77 18.96 -3.30
N TYR A 25 -3.46 18.70 -3.21
CA TYR A 25 -2.77 18.73 -1.93
C TYR A 25 -2.57 20.17 -1.43
N GLY A 26 -2.54 20.36 -0.12
CA GLY A 26 -2.32 21.68 0.49
C GLY A 26 -0.84 22.09 0.53
N THR A 27 0.09 21.12 0.55
CA THR A 27 1.53 21.39 0.61
C THR A 27 2.37 20.31 -0.07
N SER A 28 3.60 20.64 -0.47
CA SER A 28 4.59 19.66 -0.94
C SER A 28 4.88 18.57 0.11
N SER A 29 4.94 18.95 1.39
CA SER A 29 5.13 17.99 2.49
C SER A 29 3.97 17.02 2.65
N GLU A 30 2.76 17.40 2.24
CA GLU A 30 1.61 16.49 2.23
C GLU A 30 1.73 15.47 1.11
N TYR A 31 2.05 15.92 -0.11
CA TYR A 31 2.30 15.03 -1.23
C TYR A 31 3.41 14.01 -0.91
N VAL A 32 4.54 14.47 -0.35
CA VAL A 32 5.65 13.59 0.03
C VAL A 32 5.24 12.59 1.12
N ARG A 33 4.45 13.01 2.12
CA ARG A 33 3.92 12.08 3.14
C ARG A 33 3.06 10.99 2.52
N GLU A 34 2.23 11.32 1.54
CA GLU A 34 1.40 10.35 0.84
C GLU A 34 2.24 9.36 0.01
N LEU A 35 3.27 9.86 -0.70
CA LEU A 35 4.21 8.98 -1.39
C LEU A 35 4.91 8.00 -0.45
N ILE A 36 5.29 8.44 0.75
CA ILE A 36 5.90 7.56 1.76
C ILE A 36 4.93 6.48 2.21
N ARG A 37 3.65 6.81 2.44
CA ARG A 37 2.62 5.82 2.80
C ARG A 37 2.42 4.80 1.68
N HIS A 38 2.31 5.25 0.44
CA HIS A 38 2.21 4.35 -0.71
C HIS A 38 3.42 3.43 -0.85
N ASP A 39 4.63 3.93 -0.59
CA ASP A 39 5.82 3.08 -0.59
C ASP A 39 5.79 2.04 0.55
N GLN A 40 5.38 2.44 1.76
CA GLN A 40 5.18 1.50 2.88
C GLN A 40 4.15 0.41 2.54
N ASP A 41 3.02 0.77 1.92
CA ASP A 41 2.00 -0.19 1.50
C ASP A 41 2.53 -1.16 0.44
N ARG A 42 3.31 -0.67 -0.52
CA ARG A 42 3.97 -1.50 -1.54
C ARG A 42 4.97 -2.47 -0.90
N GLN A 43 5.78 -2.00 0.05
CA GLN A 43 6.73 -2.84 0.77
C GLN A 43 6.00 -3.91 1.59
N ARG A 44 4.91 -3.54 2.28
CA ARG A 44 4.06 -4.48 3.04
C ARG A 44 3.45 -5.55 2.14
N LEU A 45 2.84 -5.15 1.02
CA LEU A 45 2.27 -6.09 0.06
C LEU A 45 3.32 -7.04 -0.50
N ARG A 46 4.51 -6.52 -0.85
CA ARG A 46 5.63 -7.34 -1.30
C ARG A 46 6.03 -8.38 -0.25
N GLY A 47 6.09 -7.98 1.02
CA GLY A 47 6.36 -8.90 2.13
C GLY A 47 5.35 -10.05 2.19
N LEU A 48 4.05 -9.74 2.14
CA LEU A 48 2.98 -10.74 2.17
C LEU A 48 3.03 -11.69 0.97
N LEU A 49 3.35 -11.18 -0.23
CA LEU A 49 3.51 -12.02 -1.43
C LEU A 49 4.70 -12.98 -1.30
N LEU A 50 5.82 -12.52 -0.75
CA LEU A 50 6.99 -13.37 -0.52
C LEU A 50 6.72 -14.43 0.56
N GLU A 51 6.00 -14.07 1.62
CA GLU A 51 5.55 -15.01 2.65
C GLU A 51 4.65 -16.09 2.04
N GLY A 52 3.64 -15.70 1.26
CA GLY A 52 2.77 -16.63 0.56
C GLY A 52 3.52 -17.53 -0.42
N ALA A 53 4.46 -16.97 -1.20
CA ALA A 53 5.27 -17.75 -2.14
C ALA A 53 6.22 -18.74 -1.46
N SER A 54 6.66 -18.42 -0.23
CA SER A 54 7.50 -19.30 0.58
C SER A 54 6.71 -20.34 1.37
N SER A 55 5.38 -20.22 1.40
CA SER A 55 4.51 -21.14 2.13
C SER A 55 4.31 -22.46 1.37
N ALA A 56 3.94 -23.53 2.09
CA ALA A 56 3.56 -24.78 1.46
C ALA A 56 2.30 -24.57 0.60
N PRO A 57 2.18 -25.25 -0.56
CA PRO A 57 0.98 -25.17 -1.38
C PRO A 57 -0.28 -25.49 -0.56
N GLY A 58 -1.28 -24.61 -0.66
CA GLY A 58 -2.60 -24.86 -0.07
C GLY A 58 -3.38 -25.92 -0.84
N ALA A 59 -4.42 -26.47 -0.20
CA ALA A 59 -5.39 -27.30 -0.90
C ALA A 59 -6.21 -26.45 -1.90
N PRO A 60 -6.70 -27.03 -3.01
CA PRO A 60 -7.59 -26.35 -3.92
C PRO A 60 -8.81 -25.76 -3.19
N VAL A 61 -9.06 -24.48 -3.44
CA VAL A 61 -10.20 -23.75 -2.86
C VAL A 61 -11.40 -23.89 -3.81
N GLY A 62 -12.31 -24.80 -3.49
CA GLY A 62 -13.51 -25.11 -4.30
C GLY A 62 -14.83 -24.92 -3.54
N ASP A 63 -15.92 -25.42 -4.11
CA ASP A 63 -17.28 -25.22 -3.57
C ASP A 63 -17.44 -25.75 -2.13
N ASP A 64 -16.87 -26.92 -1.84
CA ASP A 64 -16.90 -27.53 -0.51
C ASP A 64 -16.18 -26.67 0.54
N TYR A 65 -15.06 -26.05 0.16
CA TYR A 65 -14.34 -25.12 1.03
C TYR A 65 -15.24 -23.94 1.41
N PHE A 66 -15.90 -23.33 0.43
CA PHE A 66 -16.76 -22.18 0.69
C PHE A 66 -18.06 -22.57 1.42
N ALA A 67 -18.60 -23.76 1.18
CA ALA A 67 -19.73 -24.28 1.93
C ALA A 67 -19.38 -24.48 3.41
N ALA A 68 -18.22 -25.08 3.71
CA ALA A 68 -17.70 -25.23 5.06
C ALA A 68 -17.41 -23.87 5.72
N LEU A 69 -16.82 -22.93 4.97
CA LEU A 69 -16.53 -21.59 5.47
C LEU A 69 -17.80 -20.84 5.88
N ARG A 70 -18.87 -20.93 5.08
CA ARG A 70 -20.18 -20.32 5.38
C ARG A 70 -20.83 -20.93 6.62
N LYS A 71 -20.82 -22.26 6.74
CA LYS A 71 -21.33 -22.94 7.95
C LYS A 71 -20.59 -22.44 9.20
N ARG A 72 -19.25 -22.39 9.14
CA ARG A 72 -18.42 -21.87 10.23
C ARG A 72 -18.74 -20.42 10.58
N ALA A 73 -18.91 -19.56 9.57
CA ALA A 73 -19.26 -18.15 9.79
C ALA A 73 -20.65 -17.96 10.42
N LEU A 74 -21.56 -18.91 10.18
CA LEU A 74 -22.91 -18.94 10.75
C LEU A 74 -22.98 -19.69 12.10
N GLY A 75 -21.85 -20.22 12.61
CA GLY A 75 -21.79 -20.97 13.86
C GLY A 75 -22.44 -22.36 13.82
N GLN A 76 -22.55 -22.95 12.63
CA GLN A 76 -23.10 -24.30 12.41
C GLN A 76 -22.02 -25.38 12.36
#